data_AF-A0A7V0YVR5-F1
#
_entry.id   AF-A0A7V0YVR5-F1
#
_cell.length_a   1.000
_cell.length_b   1.000
_cell.length_c   1.000
_cell.angle_alpha   90.00
_cell.angle_beta   90.00
_cell.angle_gamma   90.00
#
_symmetry.space_group_name_H-M   'P 1'
#
loop_
_entity.id
_entity.type
_entity.pdbx_description
1 polymer ?
#
loop_
_entity_poly.entity_id
_entity_poly.type
_entity_poly.pdbx_seq_one_letter_code
_entity_poly.pdbx_strand_id
1 'polypeptide(L)'
;MKNLKDNKACRILNNGYWIVDIGYLSISRIVYLIFFIQITFIFSVQCLAEDGKPYLESGIKAYDKDADFDKTITEIKKAIQIGLKEKSDQIKAHLYLGFAYIAKGKRIDAVVEFAKAINLDPETSLDPKIYSSKIISVFNETKQSLVDSLTVISTPGGADVFLDGRKVGITPVKISGVLVGEHSLTVVKDYYQSKSLTVQVYKAEENRVEVQLDKAEVEVLLDSIPTGSNVYIDNNPLGKTPLSLKISLDKELNVKLSKEEYLDKELKIRLLPNGVNIGTDKFFAVKDNVAEVMAELSPAPAPGSLRVITFPPDAIVYLDGVEVGKTPLTMPKITPGSREIRVSIPNFDSSTKRISIISNKETVIEFLLGGIINFTSVPANVQVYLDGKYIGLTPLKSD
;
A
#
# COMPACT_ATOMS: atom_id res chain seq x y z
N MET A 1 -28.09 15.48 48.92
CA MET A 1 -29.24 14.55 48.98
C MET A 1 -29.11 13.58 47.81
N LYS A 2 -28.41 12.45 48.00
CA LYS A 2 -28.97 11.09 48.18
C LYS A 2 -29.84 10.59 47.00
N ASN A 3 -29.21 9.90 46.04
CA ASN A 3 -29.43 8.46 45.76
C ASN A 3 -28.73 8.05 44.44
N LEU A 4 -27.44 7.72 44.53
CA LEU A 4 -26.81 6.74 43.66
C LEU A 4 -26.89 5.43 44.44
N LYS A 5 -27.89 4.59 44.13
CA LYS A 5 -27.96 3.22 44.65
C LYS A 5 -27.31 2.29 43.63
N ASP A 6 -26.10 1.88 43.97
CA ASP A 6 -25.61 0.51 43.91
C ASP A 6 -26.13 -0.35 42.75
N ASN A 7 -25.45 -0.26 41.61
CA ASN A 7 -25.27 -1.43 40.76
C ASN A 7 -23.91 -2.03 41.12
N LYS A 8 -23.90 -2.89 42.15
CA LYS A 8 -22.74 -3.69 42.55
C LYS A 8 -22.47 -4.70 41.44
N ALA A 9 -21.70 -4.26 40.46
CA ALA A 9 -20.98 -5.11 39.54
C ALA A 9 -20.20 -6.17 40.33
N CYS A 10 -20.30 -7.40 39.84
CA CYS A 10 -19.32 -8.46 39.94
C CYS A 10 -17.93 -7.94 40.32
N ARG A 11 -17.58 -8.07 41.60
CA ARG A 11 -16.21 -7.91 42.05
C ARG A 11 -15.51 -9.25 41.81
N ILE A 12 -14.69 -9.28 40.77
CA ILE A 12 -13.77 -10.37 40.47
C ILE A 12 -12.92 -10.63 41.71
N LEU A 13 -13.09 -11.80 42.35
CA LEU A 13 -12.11 -12.34 43.27
C LEU A 13 -11.22 -13.28 42.47
N ASN A 14 -10.10 -12.74 42.01
CA ASN A 14 -8.97 -13.52 41.55
C ASN A 14 -8.09 -13.85 42.77
N ASN A 15 -7.58 -15.09 42.80
CA ASN A 15 -6.60 -15.68 43.71
C ASN A 15 -7.08 -16.21 45.08
N GLY A 16 -7.05 -17.55 45.18
CA GLY A 16 -7.12 -18.30 46.42
C GLY A 16 -7.23 -19.81 46.14
N TYR A 17 -6.13 -20.47 45.78
CA TYR A 17 -6.06 -21.93 45.77
C TYR A 17 -6.20 -22.45 47.21
N TRP A 18 -7.26 -23.22 47.47
CA TRP A 18 -7.39 -24.03 48.68
C TRP A 18 -7.11 -25.49 48.32
N ILE A 19 -5.99 -26.02 48.81
CA ILE A 19 -5.73 -27.46 48.85
C ILE A 19 -6.59 -28.00 50.00
N VAL A 20 -7.54 -28.88 49.69
CA VAL A 20 -8.31 -29.62 50.68
C VAL A 20 -7.79 -31.06 50.68
N ASP A 21 -7.17 -31.45 51.79
CA ASP A 21 -6.76 -32.83 52.05
C ASP A 21 -8.01 -33.74 52.15
N ILE A 22 -8.11 -34.72 51.26
CA ILE A 22 -9.19 -35.72 51.29
C ILE A 22 -8.67 -36.97 52.01
N GLY A 23 -8.77 -36.94 53.34
CA GLY A 23 -8.69 -38.14 54.16
C GLY A 23 -10.03 -38.87 54.19
N TYR A 24 -10.06 -40.07 53.61
CA TYR A 24 -11.08 -41.12 53.78
C TYR A 24 -12.55 -40.78 53.48
N LEU A 25 -12.98 -41.00 52.23
CA LEU A 25 -14.38 -41.35 51.89
C LEU A 25 -14.42 -42.16 50.59
N SER A 26 -15.26 -43.20 50.56
CA SER A 26 -15.35 -44.14 49.43
C SER A 26 -15.80 -43.46 48.13
N ILE A 27 -15.22 -43.91 47.02
CA ILE A 27 -15.33 -43.34 45.66
C ILE A 27 -16.79 -43.13 45.21
N SER A 28 -17.74 -43.92 45.75
CA SER A 28 -19.17 -43.81 45.44
C SER A 28 -19.82 -42.51 45.95
N ARG A 29 -19.43 -41.97 47.12
CA ARG A 29 -20.05 -40.74 47.67
C ARG A 29 -19.48 -39.45 47.09
N ILE A 30 -18.23 -39.47 46.62
CA ILE A 30 -17.57 -38.32 45.99
C ILE A 30 -18.20 -38.02 44.62
N VAL A 31 -18.58 -39.06 43.86
CA VAL A 31 -19.26 -38.90 42.57
C VAL A 31 -20.64 -38.24 42.75
N TYR A 32 -21.42 -38.64 43.76
CA TYR A 32 -22.72 -38.02 44.05
C TYR A 32 -22.59 -36.57 44.55
N LEU A 33 -21.57 -36.24 45.35
CA LEU A 33 -21.35 -34.88 45.83
C LEU A 33 -20.92 -33.94 44.70
N ILE A 34 -20.07 -34.40 43.77
CA ILE A 34 -19.67 -33.64 42.57
C ILE A 34 -20.85 -33.50 41.61
N PHE A 35 -21.70 -34.51 41.46
CA PHE A 35 -22.92 -34.43 40.63
C PHE A 35 -23.96 -33.48 41.25
N PHE A 36 -24.10 -33.45 42.58
CA PHE A 36 -25.01 -32.51 43.27
C PHE A 36 -24.49 -31.08 43.27
N ILE A 37 -23.17 -30.87 43.37
CA ILE A 37 -22.53 -29.56 43.23
C ILE A 37 -22.64 -29.10 41.77
N GLN A 38 -22.45 -29.96 40.77
CA GLN A 38 -22.67 -29.60 39.36
C GLN A 38 -24.15 -29.32 39.06
N ILE A 39 -25.10 -30.08 39.60
CA ILE A 39 -26.55 -29.83 39.42
C ILE A 39 -26.99 -28.54 40.13
N THR A 40 -26.44 -28.20 41.29
CA THR A 40 -26.73 -26.92 41.99
C THR A 40 -25.94 -25.73 41.44
N PHE A 41 -24.79 -25.95 40.79
CA PHE A 41 -24.04 -24.93 40.05
C PHE A 41 -24.68 -24.65 38.67
N ILE A 42 -25.36 -25.63 38.06
CA ILE A 42 -26.21 -25.44 36.87
C ILE A 42 -27.49 -24.66 37.22
N PHE A 43 -27.96 -24.69 38.47
CA PHE A 43 -29.16 -23.97 38.92
C PHE A 43 -28.95 -22.61 39.59
N SER A 44 -27.70 -22.13 39.75
CA SER A 44 -27.42 -20.88 40.49
C SER A 44 -26.70 -19.77 39.68
N VAL A 45 -26.58 -19.91 38.36
CA VAL A 45 -26.02 -18.85 37.49
C VAL A 45 -26.94 -18.51 36.31
N GLN A 46 -28.24 -18.38 36.58
CA GLN A 46 -29.10 -17.50 35.79
C GLN A 46 -29.41 -16.26 36.63
N CYS A 47 -28.44 -15.35 36.68
CA CYS A 47 -28.75 -13.94 36.86
C CYS A 47 -29.49 -13.49 35.60
N LEU A 48 -30.79 -13.81 35.50
CA LEU A 48 -31.68 -13.16 34.54
C LEU A 48 -31.78 -11.71 35.01
N ALA A 49 -30.92 -10.85 34.47
CA ALA A 49 -31.15 -9.41 34.53
C ALA A 49 -32.58 -9.18 34.04
N GLU A 50 -33.45 -8.68 34.93
CA GLU A 50 -34.84 -8.37 34.64
C GLU A 50 -34.87 -7.49 33.39
N ASP A 51 -35.54 -7.95 32.33
CA ASP A 51 -35.66 -7.21 31.09
C ASP A 51 -36.88 -6.30 31.18
N GLY A 52 -36.74 -5.02 30.82
CA GLY A 52 -37.84 -4.06 30.83
C GLY A 52 -38.93 -4.37 29.79
N LYS A 53 -38.67 -5.28 28.85
CA LYS A 53 -39.57 -5.59 27.73
C LYS A 53 -41.03 -5.91 28.10
N PRO A 54 -41.35 -6.70 29.16
CA PRO A 54 -42.74 -6.94 29.53
C PRO A 54 -43.49 -5.66 29.91
N TYR A 55 -42.80 -4.68 30.52
CA TYR A 55 -43.37 -3.38 30.84
C TYR A 55 -43.54 -2.50 29.59
N LEU A 56 -42.65 -2.63 28.61
CA LEU A 56 -42.82 -1.99 27.31
C LEU A 56 -44.08 -2.52 26.60
N GLU A 57 -44.24 -3.84 26.53
CA GLU A 57 -45.40 -4.49 25.90
C GLU A 57 -46.71 -4.14 26.63
N SER A 58 -46.69 -4.12 27.96
CA SER A 58 -47.79 -3.65 28.82
C SER A 58 -48.17 -2.20 28.49
N GLY A 59 -47.19 -1.31 28.39
CA GLY A 59 -47.40 0.09 28.05
C GLY A 59 -47.93 0.31 26.63
N ILE A 60 -47.40 -0.41 25.64
CA ILE A 60 -47.89 -0.37 24.25
C ILE A 60 -49.35 -0.82 24.19
N LYS A 61 -49.69 -1.92 24.87
CA LYS A 61 -51.07 -2.41 24.96
C LYS A 61 -52.00 -1.38 25.59
N ALA A 62 -51.56 -0.70 26.65
CA ALA A 62 -52.33 0.36 27.30
C ALA A 62 -52.62 1.53 26.35
N TYR A 63 -51.66 1.87 25.47
CA TYR A 63 -51.84 2.90 24.45
C TYR A 63 -52.81 2.43 23.34
N ASP A 64 -52.56 1.27 22.74
CA ASP A 64 -53.27 0.81 21.53
C ASP A 64 -54.70 0.30 21.80
N LYS A 65 -54.92 -0.39 22.94
CA LYS A 65 -56.20 -1.04 23.24
C LYS A 65 -57.04 -0.28 24.24
N ASP A 66 -56.40 0.26 25.26
CA ASP A 66 -57.09 0.82 26.42
C ASP A 66 -57.20 2.35 26.35
N ALA A 67 -56.46 2.99 25.43
CA ALA A 67 -56.27 4.46 25.37
C ALA A 67 -55.86 5.08 26.73
N ASP A 68 -55.21 4.29 27.58
CA ASP A 68 -54.76 4.68 28.91
C ASP A 68 -53.34 5.26 28.82
N PHE A 69 -53.28 6.56 28.53
CA PHE A 69 -52.03 7.28 28.34
C PHE A 69 -51.21 7.41 29.63
N ASP A 70 -51.85 7.41 30.81
CA ASP A 70 -51.15 7.51 32.10
C ASP A 70 -50.46 6.21 32.47
N LYS A 71 -51.16 5.08 32.26
CA LYS A 71 -50.56 3.76 32.39
C LYS A 71 -49.45 3.54 31.37
N THR A 72 -49.66 3.96 30.12
CA THR A 72 -48.62 3.92 29.06
C THR A 72 -47.34 4.61 29.54
N ILE A 73 -47.45 5.85 30.03
CA ILE A 73 -46.27 6.62 30.49
C ILE A 73 -45.58 5.93 31.66
N THR A 74 -46.35 5.41 32.62
CA THR A 74 -45.81 4.78 33.83
C THR A 74 -45.07 3.48 33.50
N GLU A 75 -45.69 2.61 32.71
CA GLU A 75 -45.15 1.29 32.34
C GLU A 75 -43.91 1.44 31.45
N ILE A 76 -43.95 2.33 30.45
CA ILE A 76 -42.80 2.51 29.55
C ILE A 76 -41.62 3.18 30.27
N LYS A 77 -41.87 4.15 31.17
CA LYS A 77 -40.78 4.71 31.99
C LYS A 77 -40.15 3.65 32.88
N LYS A 78 -40.96 2.74 33.44
CA LYS A 78 -40.46 1.59 34.19
C LYS A 78 -39.65 0.63 33.30
N ALA A 79 -40.08 0.39 32.06
CA ALA A 79 -39.34 -0.39 31.08
C ALA A 79 -37.94 0.19 30.81
N ILE A 80 -37.86 1.50 30.56
CA ILE A 80 -36.58 2.19 30.34
C ILE A 80 -35.70 2.16 31.61
N GLN A 81 -36.29 2.33 32.79
CA GLN A 81 -35.58 2.31 34.07
C GLN A 81 -34.95 0.93 34.37
N ILE A 82 -35.66 -0.15 34.05
CA ILE A 82 -35.17 -1.52 34.19
C ILE A 82 -34.11 -1.83 33.12
N GLY A 83 -34.28 -1.26 31.93
CA GLY A 83 -33.37 -1.40 30.80
C GLY A 83 -33.98 -2.27 29.69
N LEU A 84 -33.77 -1.85 28.45
CA LEU A 84 -34.22 -2.56 27.25
C LEU A 84 -33.00 -2.99 26.46
N LYS A 85 -32.86 -4.30 26.20
CA LYS A 85 -31.67 -4.86 25.53
C LYS A 85 -31.64 -4.54 24.05
N GLU A 86 -32.79 -4.67 23.39
CA GLU A 86 -32.91 -4.46 21.96
C GLU A 86 -33.03 -2.98 21.63
N LYS A 87 -32.24 -2.50 20.67
CA LYS A 87 -32.30 -1.12 20.18
C LYS A 87 -33.69 -0.77 19.63
N SER A 88 -34.34 -1.73 18.97
CA SER A 88 -35.71 -1.58 18.45
C SER A 88 -36.74 -1.35 19.56
N ASP A 89 -36.56 -1.98 20.72
CA ASP A 89 -37.45 -1.81 21.88
C ASP A 89 -37.18 -0.46 22.58
N GLN A 90 -35.92 -0.02 22.65
CA GLN A 90 -35.58 1.34 23.11
C GLN A 90 -36.24 2.42 22.24
N ILE A 91 -36.18 2.27 20.91
CA ILE A 91 -36.82 3.20 19.95
C ILE A 91 -38.34 3.22 20.18
N LYS A 92 -38.98 2.04 20.27
CA LYS A 92 -40.41 1.93 20.56
C LYS A 92 -40.79 2.63 21.87
N ALA A 93 -40.02 2.41 22.94
CA ALA A 93 -40.31 3.02 24.23
C ALA A 93 -40.39 4.56 24.12
N HIS A 94 -39.41 5.17 23.47
CA HIS A 94 -39.39 6.62 23.26
C HIS A 94 -40.50 7.11 22.31
N LEU A 95 -40.79 6.36 21.23
CA LEU A 95 -41.90 6.68 20.32
C LEU A 95 -43.25 6.66 21.04
N TYR A 96 -43.57 5.60 21.77
CA TYR A 96 -44.86 5.46 22.48
C TYR A 96 -45.01 6.44 23.65
N LEU A 97 -43.92 6.80 24.35
CA LEU A 97 -43.94 7.92 25.29
C LEU A 97 -44.28 9.23 24.59
N GLY A 98 -43.65 9.51 23.44
CA GLY A 98 -43.96 10.67 22.63
C GLY A 98 -45.43 10.71 22.19
N PHE A 99 -45.97 9.58 21.73
CA PHE A 99 -47.37 9.45 21.34
C PHE A 99 -48.32 9.73 22.51
N ALA A 100 -48.08 9.13 23.68
CA ALA A 100 -48.86 9.37 24.89
C ALA A 100 -48.80 10.83 25.32
N TYR A 101 -47.63 11.48 25.23
CA TYR A 101 -47.50 12.90 25.54
C TYR A 101 -48.25 13.81 24.57
N ILE A 102 -48.29 13.50 23.27
CA ILE A 102 -49.13 14.21 22.30
C ILE A 102 -50.61 14.09 22.64
N ALA A 103 -51.06 12.88 23.00
CA ALA A 103 -52.44 12.62 23.42
C ALA A 103 -52.81 13.41 24.69
N LYS A 104 -51.87 13.55 25.63
CA LYS A 104 -52.02 14.37 26.85
C LYS A 104 -51.81 15.88 26.64
N GLY A 105 -51.59 16.35 25.41
CA GLY A 105 -51.36 17.76 25.10
C GLY A 105 -49.97 18.29 25.52
N LYS A 106 -49.06 17.42 25.96
CA LYS A 106 -47.72 17.75 26.44
C LYS A 106 -46.71 17.73 25.29
N ARG A 107 -46.78 18.73 24.41
CA ARG A 107 -45.96 18.79 23.18
C ARG A 107 -44.46 18.78 23.45
N ILE A 108 -43.97 19.52 24.46
CA ILE A 108 -42.53 19.61 24.75
C ILE A 108 -41.98 18.26 25.21
N ASP A 109 -42.68 17.56 26.10
CA ASP A 109 -42.29 16.22 26.55
C ASP A 109 -42.25 15.24 25.37
N ALA A 110 -43.19 15.35 24.43
CA ALA A 110 -43.20 14.52 23.23
C ALA A 110 -41.99 14.76 22.33
N VAL A 111 -41.60 16.03 22.11
CA VAL A 111 -40.41 16.40 21.33
C VAL A 111 -39.15 15.80 21.95
N VAL A 112 -39.00 15.85 23.27
CA VAL A 112 -37.86 15.25 23.97
C VAL A 112 -37.76 13.74 23.72
N GLU A 113 -38.88 13.03 23.80
CA GLU A 113 -38.90 11.59 23.60
C GLU A 113 -38.70 11.22 22.11
N PHE A 114 -39.30 11.96 21.17
CA PHE A 114 -39.01 11.77 19.75
C PHE A 114 -37.56 12.02 19.40
N ALA A 115 -36.93 13.04 19.98
CA ALA A 115 -35.51 13.31 19.76
C ALA A 115 -34.62 12.14 20.21
N LYS A 116 -34.93 11.51 21.35
CA LYS A 116 -34.23 10.29 21.80
C LYS A 116 -34.42 9.14 20.82
N ALA A 117 -35.65 8.92 20.32
CA ALA A 117 -35.92 7.89 19.33
C ALA A 117 -35.14 8.11 18.02
N ILE A 118 -35.13 9.34 17.49
CA ILE A 118 -34.43 9.72 16.26
C ILE A 118 -32.91 9.58 16.40
N ASN A 119 -32.35 9.96 17.56
CA ASN A 119 -30.92 9.78 17.83
C ASN A 119 -30.51 8.31 17.92
N LEU A 120 -31.42 7.42 18.34
CA LEU A 120 -31.18 5.98 18.30
C LEU A 120 -31.23 5.48 16.86
N ASP A 121 -32.26 5.82 16.09
CA ASP A 121 -32.39 5.44 14.68
C ASP A 121 -32.81 6.62 13.80
N PRO A 122 -31.86 7.22 13.05
CA PRO A 122 -32.12 8.37 12.18
C PRO A 122 -33.07 8.05 11.02
N GLU A 123 -33.19 6.78 10.63
CA GLU A 123 -34.06 6.33 9.53
C GLU A 123 -35.52 6.15 9.97
N THR A 124 -35.81 6.22 11.28
CA THR A 124 -37.17 6.09 11.78
C THR A 124 -38.11 7.09 11.10
N SER A 125 -39.24 6.57 10.64
CA SER A 125 -40.34 7.32 10.02
C SER A 125 -41.68 6.76 10.50
N LEU A 126 -42.72 7.59 10.47
CA LEU A 126 -44.05 7.24 10.93
C LEU A 126 -45.00 7.13 9.73
N ASP A 127 -45.72 6.01 9.61
CA ASP A 127 -46.67 5.77 8.52
C ASP A 127 -47.93 6.68 8.68
N PRO A 128 -48.25 7.54 7.68
CA PRO A 128 -49.46 8.36 7.66
C PRO A 128 -50.78 7.60 7.76
N LYS A 129 -50.80 6.30 7.44
CA LYS A 129 -51.98 5.45 7.55
C LYS A 129 -52.22 4.96 8.98
N ILE A 130 -51.18 4.93 9.80
CA ILE A 130 -51.21 4.39 11.16
C ILE A 130 -51.34 5.54 12.18
N TYR A 131 -50.60 6.63 11.98
CA TYR A 131 -50.49 7.71 12.96
C TYR A 131 -51.21 8.98 12.53
N SER A 132 -51.76 9.72 13.50
CA SER A 132 -52.43 10.99 13.22
C SER A 132 -51.49 12.04 12.64
N SER A 133 -52.05 12.95 11.84
CA SER A 133 -51.31 14.10 11.28
C SER A 133 -50.62 14.93 12.36
N LYS A 134 -51.23 15.07 13.55
CA LYS A 134 -50.64 15.78 14.69
C LYS A 134 -49.34 15.12 15.16
N ILE A 135 -49.34 13.80 15.37
CA ILE A 135 -48.14 13.06 15.77
C ILE A 135 -47.05 13.18 14.71
N ILE A 136 -47.42 12.98 13.45
CA ILE A 136 -46.48 13.03 12.32
C ILE A 136 -45.85 14.41 12.18
N SER A 137 -46.65 15.48 12.30
CA SER A 137 -46.13 16.85 12.23
C SER A 137 -45.09 17.12 13.31
N VAL A 138 -45.37 16.78 14.58
CA VAL A 138 -44.44 17.03 15.68
C VAL A 138 -43.19 16.16 15.55
N PHE A 139 -43.33 14.91 15.12
CA PHE A 139 -42.19 14.03 14.86
C PHE A 139 -41.29 14.57 13.75
N ASN A 140 -41.87 14.96 12.61
CA ASN A 140 -41.13 15.49 11.46
C ASN A 140 -40.48 16.85 11.77
N GLU A 141 -41.19 17.74 12.47
CA GLU A 141 -40.63 19.01 12.98
C GLU A 141 -39.44 18.75 13.91
N THR A 142 -39.56 17.76 14.81
CA THR A 142 -38.46 17.35 15.70
C THR A 142 -37.28 16.85 14.89
N LYS A 143 -37.50 15.94 13.93
CA LYS A 143 -36.47 15.42 13.04
C LYS A 143 -35.75 16.53 12.27
N GLN A 144 -36.51 17.50 11.73
CA GLN A 144 -35.96 18.65 11.03
C GLN A 144 -35.13 19.57 11.94
N SER A 145 -35.50 19.66 13.23
CA SER A 145 -34.72 20.45 14.20
C SER A 145 -33.39 19.79 14.59
N LEU A 146 -33.26 18.47 14.41
CA LEU A 146 -32.09 17.68 14.81
C LEU A 146 -31.08 17.45 13.68
N VAL A 147 -31.34 17.93 12.47
CA VAL A 147 -30.43 17.75 11.34
C VAL A 147 -29.83 19.07 10.87
N ASP A 148 -28.64 19.02 10.31
CA ASP A 148 -28.01 20.11 9.57
C ASP A 148 -27.28 19.57 8.33
N SER A 149 -26.50 20.42 7.66
CA SER A 149 -25.63 20.06 6.56
C SER A 149 -24.18 19.96 6.98
N LEU A 150 -23.44 19.03 6.39
CA LEU A 150 -21.99 18.83 6.53
C LEU A 150 -21.32 18.94 5.16
N THR A 151 -20.34 19.83 5.03
CA THR A 151 -19.53 19.97 3.82
C THR A 151 -18.20 19.24 4.00
N VAL A 152 -17.88 18.32 3.09
CA VAL A 152 -16.64 17.53 3.11
C VAL A 152 -15.84 17.80 1.86
N ILE A 153 -14.57 18.17 2.04
CA ILE A 153 -13.63 18.49 0.97
C ILE A 153 -12.38 17.67 1.21
N SER A 154 -11.77 17.16 0.15
CA SER A 154 -10.47 16.49 0.25
C SER A 154 -9.45 17.13 -0.68
N THR A 155 -8.19 16.97 -0.31
CA THR A 155 -7.04 17.28 -1.15
C THR A 155 -6.20 16.02 -1.31
N PRO A 156 -6.08 15.46 -2.53
CA PRO A 156 -6.79 15.88 -3.75
C PRO A 156 -8.31 15.64 -3.68
N GLY A 157 -9.07 16.37 -4.51
CA GLY A 157 -10.52 16.20 -4.64
C GLY A 157 -10.92 14.91 -5.39
N GLY A 158 -12.22 14.66 -5.51
CA GLY A 158 -12.73 13.46 -6.19
C GLY A 158 -12.52 12.19 -5.36
N ALA A 159 -12.64 12.29 -4.03
CA ALA A 159 -12.54 11.17 -3.09
C ALA A 159 -13.94 10.72 -2.67
N ASP A 160 -14.18 9.41 -2.58
CA ASP A 160 -15.40 8.85 -2.03
C ASP A 160 -15.54 9.22 -0.54
N VAL A 161 -16.74 9.62 -0.14
CA VAL A 161 -17.06 9.98 1.25
C VAL A 161 -18.10 9.02 1.80
N PHE A 162 -17.81 8.49 2.98
CA PHE A 162 -18.70 7.65 3.77
C PHE A 162 -18.98 8.33 5.11
N LEU A 163 -20.25 8.39 5.50
CA LEU A 163 -20.69 8.89 6.79
C LEU A 163 -21.41 7.76 7.51
N ASP A 164 -20.96 7.42 8.73
CA ASP A 164 -21.45 6.30 9.53
C ASP A 164 -21.48 4.98 8.75
N GLY A 165 -20.47 4.76 7.92
CA GLY A 165 -20.32 3.56 7.09
C GLY A 165 -21.13 3.56 5.79
N ARG A 166 -21.96 4.58 5.52
CA ARG A 166 -22.75 4.68 4.28
C ARG A 166 -22.11 5.67 3.31
N LYS A 167 -22.00 5.29 2.03
CA LYS A 167 -21.49 6.18 0.98
C LYS A 167 -22.47 7.33 0.74
N VAL A 168 -22.01 8.56 0.90
CA VAL A 168 -22.82 9.79 0.82
C VAL A 168 -22.47 10.68 -0.38
N GLY A 169 -21.31 10.46 -1.01
CA GLY A 169 -20.94 11.18 -2.23
C GLY A 169 -19.45 11.17 -2.52
N ILE A 170 -18.99 12.15 -3.29
CA ILE A 170 -17.60 12.33 -3.72
C ILE A 170 -17.19 13.78 -3.44
N THR A 171 -16.00 14.02 -2.90
CA THR A 171 -15.53 15.38 -2.57
C THR A 171 -15.32 16.27 -3.81
N PRO A 172 -15.62 17.59 -3.72
CA PRO A 172 -16.33 18.23 -2.62
C PRO A 172 -17.82 17.85 -2.58
N VAL A 173 -18.35 17.52 -1.41
CA VAL A 173 -19.76 17.15 -1.23
C VAL A 173 -20.39 17.93 -0.07
N LYS A 174 -21.62 18.42 -0.26
CA LYS A 174 -22.47 18.94 0.82
C LYS A 174 -23.59 17.94 1.11
N ILE A 175 -23.52 17.33 2.28
CA ILE A 175 -24.47 16.34 2.76
C ILE A 175 -25.53 17.10 3.55
N SER A 176 -26.80 16.95 3.21
CA SER A 176 -27.92 17.56 3.97
C SER A 176 -28.62 16.50 4.81
N GLY A 177 -29.23 16.91 5.92
CA GLY A 177 -29.99 15.97 6.75
C GLY A 177 -29.11 15.12 7.68
N VAL A 178 -27.88 15.56 7.95
CA VAL A 178 -26.98 14.90 8.91
C VAL A 178 -27.45 15.25 10.31
N LEU A 179 -27.59 14.28 11.21
CA LEU A 179 -27.97 14.58 12.58
C LEU A 179 -26.91 15.45 13.26
N VAL A 180 -27.33 16.22 14.26
CA VAL A 180 -26.41 16.93 15.15
C VAL A 180 -25.81 15.94 16.13
N GLY A 181 -24.49 15.97 16.31
CA GLY A 181 -23.77 14.96 17.08
C GLY A 181 -22.44 14.55 16.48
N GLU A 182 -21.84 13.52 17.08
CA GLU A 182 -20.64 12.89 16.56
C GLU A 182 -20.99 11.89 15.45
N HIS A 183 -20.23 11.94 14.36
CA HIS A 183 -20.34 11.04 13.23
C HIS A 183 -18.98 10.47 12.84
N SER A 184 -18.97 9.26 12.30
CA SER A 184 -17.77 8.66 11.73
C SER A 184 -17.68 9.02 10.24
N LEU A 185 -16.67 9.79 9.87
CA LEU A 185 -16.40 10.19 8.50
C LEU A 185 -15.22 9.41 7.95
N THR A 186 -15.41 8.66 6.86
CA THR A 186 -14.33 7.99 6.13
C THR A 186 -14.22 8.57 4.73
N VAL A 187 -13.01 9.00 4.35
CA VAL A 187 -12.70 9.50 3.01
C VAL A 187 -11.73 8.54 2.34
N VAL A 188 -12.09 8.09 1.14
CA VAL A 188 -11.36 7.07 0.37
C VAL A 188 -11.06 7.60 -1.02
N LYS A 189 -9.83 7.44 -1.49
CA LYS A 189 -9.47 7.77 -2.86
C LYS A 189 -8.44 6.78 -3.39
N ASP A 190 -8.60 6.36 -4.63
CA ASP A 190 -7.63 5.51 -5.31
C ASP A 190 -6.23 6.08 -5.22
N TYR A 191 -5.26 5.24 -4.89
CA TYR A 191 -3.84 5.60 -4.72
C TYR A 191 -3.51 6.44 -3.47
N TYR A 192 -4.47 6.65 -2.57
CA TYR A 192 -4.30 7.36 -1.30
C TYR A 192 -4.68 6.48 -0.11
N GLN A 193 -4.11 6.78 1.04
CA GLN A 193 -4.48 6.17 2.31
C GLN A 193 -5.88 6.64 2.71
N SER A 194 -6.77 5.71 3.04
CA SER A 194 -8.09 6.04 3.57
C SER A 194 -7.98 6.75 4.92
N LYS A 195 -8.75 7.80 5.13
CA LYS A 195 -8.72 8.57 6.38
C LYS A 195 -10.08 8.51 7.07
N SER A 196 -10.08 8.07 8.32
CA SER A 196 -11.27 8.02 9.17
C SER A 196 -11.14 9.03 10.31
N LEU A 197 -12.18 9.84 10.51
CA LEU A 197 -12.24 10.92 11.47
C LEU A 197 -13.57 10.86 12.22
N THR A 198 -13.57 11.17 13.52
CA THR A 198 -14.81 11.53 14.21
C THR A 198 -15.06 13.02 13.98
N VAL A 199 -16.23 13.36 13.45
CA VAL A 199 -16.62 14.75 13.15
C VAL A 199 -17.84 15.12 13.97
N GLN A 200 -17.85 16.34 14.50
CA GLN A 200 -18.98 16.88 15.24
C GLN A 200 -19.80 17.79 14.34
N VAL A 201 -21.10 17.55 14.27
CA VAL A 201 -22.07 18.38 13.55
C VAL A 201 -22.87 19.19 14.56
N TYR A 202 -22.87 20.51 14.38
CA TYR A 202 -23.61 21.48 15.19
C TYR A 202 -24.78 22.08 14.41
N LYS A 203 -25.83 22.45 15.14
CA LYS A 203 -27.02 23.07 14.57
C LYS A 203 -26.75 24.53 14.22
N ALA A 204 -27.19 24.95 13.03
CA ALA A 204 -27.10 26.32 12.52
C ALA A 204 -25.67 26.87 12.45
N GLU A 205 -24.68 25.99 12.35
CA GLU A 205 -23.26 26.34 12.18
C GLU A 205 -22.76 25.93 10.79
N GLU A 206 -21.63 26.51 10.39
CA GLU A 206 -20.93 26.07 9.19
C GLU A 206 -20.15 24.78 9.47
N ASN A 207 -20.80 23.63 9.33
CA ASN A 207 -20.12 22.34 9.47
C ASN A 207 -19.32 22.05 8.20
N ARG A 208 -18.01 22.24 8.27
CA ARG A 208 -17.07 22.02 7.17
C ARG A 208 -15.86 21.22 7.64
N VAL A 209 -15.51 20.19 6.88
CA VAL A 209 -14.36 19.32 7.16
C VAL A 209 -13.49 19.24 5.91
N GLU A 210 -12.20 19.55 6.08
CA GLU A 210 -11.19 19.44 5.04
C GLU A 210 -10.23 18.30 5.36
N VAL A 211 -10.06 17.39 4.41
CA VAL A 211 -9.29 16.15 4.59
C VAL A 211 -8.11 16.14 3.64
N GLN A 212 -6.91 16.24 4.20
CA GLN A 212 -5.66 15.96 3.47
C GLN A 212 -5.46 14.45 3.41
N LEU A 213 -5.33 13.92 2.19
CA LEU A 213 -5.07 12.52 1.91
C LEU A 213 -3.60 12.33 1.51
N ASP A 214 -2.93 11.41 2.17
CA ASP A 214 -1.56 11.02 1.85
C ASP A 214 -1.56 9.89 0.82
N LYS A 215 -0.60 9.90 -0.10
CA LYS A 215 -0.49 8.82 -1.10
C LYS A 215 -0.25 7.49 -0.38
N ALA A 216 -0.83 6.43 -0.93
CA ALA A 216 -0.50 5.09 -0.50
C ALA A 216 0.92 4.76 -1.01
N GLU A 217 1.77 4.36 -0.08
CA GLU A 217 3.16 3.97 -0.32
C GLU A 217 3.37 2.52 0.09
N VAL A 218 4.26 1.83 -0.62
CA VAL A 218 4.77 0.51 -0.27
C VAL A 218 6.28 0.59 -0.16
N GLU A 219 6.82 -0.13 0.81
CA GLU A 219 8.25 -0.33 0.96
C GLU A 219 8.70 -1.51 0.09
N VAL A 220 9.60 -1.27 -0.85
CA VAL A 220 10.24 -2.30 -1.66
C VAL A 220 11.62 -2.59 -1.10
N LEU A 221 11.80 -3.80 -0.56
CA LEU A 221 13.09 -4.31 -0.14
C LEU A 221 13.78 -4.93 -1.36
N LEU A 222 14.68 -4.17 -1.98
CA LEU A 222 15.44 -4.57 -3.15
C LEU A 222 16.78 -5.21 -2.75
N ASP A 223 16.93 -6.49 -3.03
CA ASP A 223 18.21 -7.20 -2.96
C ASP A 223 18.66 -7.68 -4.34
N SER A 224 19.91 -8.11 -4.44
CA SER A 224 20.47 -8.62 -5.68
C SER A 224 21.35 -9.85 -5.49
N ILE A 225 21.50 -10.61 -6.57
CA ILE A 225 22.48 -11.68 -6.68
C ILE A 225 23.45 -11.30 -7.81
N PRO A 226 24.75 -11.06 -7.52
CA PRO A 226 25.36 -11.01 -6.18
C PRO A 226 24.89 -9.79 -5.37
N THR A 227 25.01 -9.87 -4.04
CA THR A 227 24.62 -8.77 -3.14
C THR A 227 25.63 -7.61 -3.16
N GLY A 228 25.25 -6.45 -2.61
CA GLY A 228 26.09 -5.25 -2.60
C GLY A 228 26.28 -4.63 -3.99
N SER A 229 25.29 -4.78 -4.88
CA SER A 229 25.25 -4.09 -6.18
C SER A 229 24.89 -2.63 -5.98
N ASN A 230 25.55 -1.73 -6.71
CA ASN A 230 25.22 -0.31 -6.69
C ASN A 230 23.83 -0.09 -7.31
N VAL A 231 23.00 0.71 -6.66
CA VAL A 231 21.62 1.01 -7.07
C VAL A 231 21.51 2.47 -7.47
N TYR A 232 20.89 2.73 -8.62
CA TYR A 232 20.63 4.05 -9.16
C TYR A 232 19.15 4.19 -9.49
N ILE A 233 18.58 5.38 -9.29
CA ILE A 233 17.25 5.77 -9.76
C ILE A 233 17.41 7.01 -10.65
N ASP A 234 16.91 6.95 -11.89
CA ASP A 234 17.03 8.04 -12.86
C ASP A 234 18.47 8.57 -12.98
N ASN A 235 19.45 7.65 -13.02
CA ASN A 235 20.90 7.88 -13.02
C ASN A 235 21.52 8.48 -11.74
N ASN A 236 20.73 8.75 -10.70
CA ASN A 236 21.25 9.22 -9.41
C ASN A 236 21.62 8.02 -8.51
N PRO A 237 22.83 7.98 -7.93
CA PRO A 237 23.23 6.91 -7.02
C PRO A 237 22.42 6.98 -5.73
N LEU A 238 21.83 5.86 -5.32
CA LEU A 238 21.01 5.76 -4.12
C LEU A 238 21.69 4.96 -3.00
N GLY A 239 22.48 3.95 -3.35
CA GLY A 239 23.15 3.11 -2.38
C GLY A 239 23.59 1.76 -2.96
N LYS A 240 23.66 0.74 -2.10
CA LYS A 240 23.95 -0.65 -2.47
C LYS A 240 22.85 -1.59 -1.98
N THR A 241 22.64 -2.71 -2.64
CA THR A 241 21.75 -3.78 -2.16
C THR A 241 22.32 -4.48 -0.91
N PRO A 242 21.49 -4.98 0.01
CA PRO A 242 20.04 -4.79 0.09
C PRO A 242 19.66 -3.33 0.40
N LEU A 243 18.58 -2.83 -0.21
CA LEU A 243 18.15 -1.43 -0.10
C LEU A 243 16.63 -1.33 -0.01
N SER A 244 16.14 -0.47 0.89
CA SER A 244 14.71 -0.16 1.01
C SER A 244 14.34 1.06 0.16
N LEU A 245 13.28 0.92 -0.66
CA LEU A 245 12.75 1.95 -1.54
C LEU A 245 11.28 2.21 -1.20
N LYS A 246 10.91 3.48 -0.93
CA LYS A 246 9.49 3.86 -0.79
C LYS A 246 8.92 4.22 -2.16
N ILE A 247 7.85 3.55 -2.55
CA ILE A 247 7.20 3.72 -3.86
C ILE A 247 5.72 4.05 -3.67
N SER A 248 5.26 5.11 -4.34
CA SER A 248 3.84 5.48 -4.41
C SER A 248 3.17 4.85 -5.64
N LEU A 249 1.87 4.55 -5.56
CA LEU A 249 1.09 3.93 -6.66
C LEU A 249 1.08 4.74 -7.97
N ASP A 250 1.33 6.04 -7.92
CA ASP A 250 1.28 6.93 -9.08
C ASP A 250 2.65 7.17 -9.74
N LYS A 251 3.71 6.50 -9.27
CA LYS A 251 5.07 6.67 -9.78
C LYS A 251 5.65 5.36 -10.29
N GLU A 252 6.12 5.37 -11.54
CA GLU A 252 7.03 4.35 -12.05
C GLU A 252 8.48 4.75 -11.76
N LEU A 253 9.29 3.80 -11.31
CA LEU A 253 10.70 3.98 -11.03
C LEU A 253 11.55 3.14 -11.98
N ASN A 254 12.49 3.77 -12.67
CA ASN A 254 13.54 3.07 -13.40
C ASN A 254 14.75 2.89 -12.48
N VAL A 255 14.94 1.68 -11.99
CA VAL A 255 16.02 1.30 -11.09
C VAL A 255 17.11 0.58 -11.88
N LYS A 256 18.34 1.09 -11.85
CA LYS A 256 19.50 0.43 -12.45
C LYS A 256 20.36 -0.18 -11.34
N LEU A 257 20.71 -1.46 -11.48
CA LEU A 257 21.68 -2.14 -10.66
C LEU A 257 22.98 -2.32 -11.44
N SER A 258 24.11 -2.06 -10.79
CA SER A 258 25.45 -2.21 -11.38
C SER A 258 26.40 -2.90 -10.41
N LYS A 259 27.19 -3.84 -10.90
CA LYS A 259 28.22 -4.55 -10.15
C LYS A 259 29.40 -4.85 -11.07
N GLU A 260 30.61 -4.68 -10.55
CA GLU A 260 31.85 -5.01 -11.27
C GLU A 260 31.82 -6.48 -11.75
N GLU A 261 32.21 -6.71 -13.02
CA GLU A 261 32.17 -8.01 -13.71
C GLU A 261 30.76 -8.55 -14.02
N TYR A 262 29.70 -7.77 -13.81
CA TYR A 262 28.32 -8.11 -14.19
C TYR A 262 27.76 -7.10 -15.18
N LEU A 263 26.80 -7.54 -15.99
CA LEU A 263 26.02 -6.65 -16.84
C LEU A 263 25.08 -5.82 -15.97
N ASP A 264 24.98 -4.53 -16.29
CA ASP A 264 24.00 -3.64 -15.67
C ASP A 264 22.58 -4.17 -15.91
N LYS A 265 21.74 -4.10 -14.89
CA LYS A 265 20.35 -4.54 -14.96
C LYS A 265 19.41 -3.39 -14.66
N GLU A 266 18.49 -3.13 -15.58
CA GLU A 266 17.44 -2.13 -15.40
C GLU A 266 16.11 -2.80 -15.03
N LEU A 267 15.45 -2.26 -14.01
CA LEU A 267 14.15 -2.70 -13.49
C LEU A 267 13.18 -1.53 -13.57
N LYS A 268 12.06 -1.73 -14.24
CA LYS A 268 10.94 -0.78 -14.19
C LYS A 268 9.98 -1.22 -13.10
N ILE A 269 9.98 -0.53 -11.97
CA ILE A 269 9.16 -0.87 -10.82
C ILE A 269 7.93 0.04 -10.79
N ARG A 270 6.74 -0.55 -10.76
CA ARG A 270 5.46 0.16 -10.64
C ARG A 270 4.62 -0.49 -9.56
N LEU A 271 4.12 0.29 -8.63
CA LEU A 271 3.14 -0.20 -7.66
C LEU A 271 1.75 -0.20 -8.30
N LEU A 272 1.02 -1.30 -8.18
CA LEU A 272 -0.33 -1.51 -8.68
C LEU A 272 -1.25 -1.91 -7.52
N PRO A 273 -2.59 -1.79 -7.65
CA PRO A 273 -3.52 -2.13 -6.57
C PRO A 273 -3.38 -3.56 -6.02
N ASN A 274 -2.89 -4.49 -6.85
CA ASN A 274 -2.70 -5.89 -6.51
C ASN A 274 -1.25 -6.28 -6.17
N GLY A 275 -0.31 -5.33 -6.15
CA GLY A 275 1.09 -5.60 -5.78
C GLY A 275 2.10 -4.76 -6.54
N VAL A 276 3.38 -5.10 -6.42
CA VAL A 276 4.47 -4.44 -7.14
C VAL A 276 4.75 -5.18 -8.44
N ASN A 277 4.65 -4.49 -9.57
CA ASN A 277 5.02 -5.01 -10.88
C ASN A 277 6.45 -4.57 -11.24
N ILE A 278 7.22 -5.49 -11.82
CA ILE A 278 8.60 -5.26 -12.27
C ILE A 278 8.76 -5.73 -13.72
N GLY A 279 9.09 -4.79 -14.61
CA GLY A 279 9.20 -5.06 -16.04
C GLY A 279 7.85 -5.31 -16.68
N THR A 280 7.74 -6.32 -17.56
CA THR A 280 6.48 -6.66 -18.24
C THR A 280 5.63 -7.67 -17.47
N ASP A 281 6.24 -8.61 -16.73
CA ASP A 281 5.54 -9.84 -16.34
C ASP A 281 5.73 -10.29 -14.88
N LYS A 282 6.60 -9.63 -14.09
CA LYS A 282 6.84 -10.06 -12.69
C LYS A 282 5.97 -9.27 -11.72
N PHE A 283 5.15 -9.98 -10.94
CA PHE A 283 4.31 -9.41 -9.90
C PHE A 283 4.75 -9.94 -8.54
N PHE A 284 4.88 -9.03 -7.57
CA PHE A 284 5.21 -9.32 -6.19
C PHE A 284 4.03 -8.91 -5.32
N ALA A 285 3.51 -9.86 -4.55
CA ALA A 285 2.46 -9.58 -3.59
C ALA A 285 2.99 -8.64 -2.51
N VAL A 286 2.17 -7.67 -2.12
CA VAL A 286 2.47 -6.78 -1.00
C VAL A 286 1.88 -7.41 0.25
N LYS A 287 2.71 -7.67 1.25
CA LYS A 287 2.28 -8.13 2.57
C LYS A 287 2.70 -7.09 3.60
N ASP A 288 1.78 -6.65 4.44
CA ASP A 288 2.05 -5.64 5.47
C ASP A 288 2.70 -4.35 4.92
N ASN A 289 2.30 -3.94 3.71
CA ASN A 289 2.87 -2.81 2.94
C ASN A 289 4.34 -2.96 2.54
N VAL A 290 4.87 -4.18 2.54
CA VAL A 290 6.23 -4.49 2.10
C VAL A 290 6.19 -5.45 0.90
N ALA A 291 7.03 -5.18 -0.10
CA ALA A 291 7.31 -6.09 -1.21
C ALA A 291 8.80 -6.41 -1.27
N GLU A 292 9.14 -7.69 -1.27
CA GLU A 292 10.51 -8.16 -1.39
C GLU A 292 10.84 -8.44 -2.85
N VAL A 293 11.94 -7.86 -3.33
CA VAL A 293 12.37 -7.94 -4.72
C VAL A 293 13.80 -8.43 -4.78
N MET A 294 14.00 -9.57 -5.43
CA MET A 294 15.32 -10.13 -5.67
C MET A 294 15.71 -10.01 -7.14
N ALA A 295 16.81 -9.31 -7.41
CA ALA A 295 17.31 -9.04 -8.75
C ALA A 295 18.60 -9.80 -9.05
N GLU A 296 18.53 -10.78 -9.96
CA GLU A 296 19.72 -11.52 -10.40
C GLU A 296 20.45 -10.80 -11.55
N LEU A 297 21.70 -10.43 -11.36
CA LEU A 297 22.54 -9.86 -12.41
C LEU A 297 23.23 -10.98 -13.19
N SER A 298 23.35 -10.81 -14.51
CA SER A 298 24.08 -11.74 -15.36
C SER A 298 25.56 -11.36 -15.37
N PRO A 299 26.50 -12.32 -15.22
CA PRO A 299 27.92 -12.05 -15.37
C PRO A 299 28.22 -11.42 -16.73
N ALA A 300 29.09 -10.40 -16.75
CA ALA A 300 29.62 -9.87 -17.98
C ALA A 300 30.57 -10.90 -18.60
N PRO A 301 30.66 -10.98 -19.94
CA PRO A 301 31.66 -11.83 -20.58
C PRO A 301 33.05 -11.46 -20.05
N ALA A 302 33.74 -12.44 -19.47
CA ALA A 302 35.11 -12.23 -18.98
C ALA A 302 35.97 -11.69 -20.13
N PRO A 303 36.83 -10.70 -19.89
CA PRO A 303 37.52 -10.06 -20.99
C PRO A 303 38.60 -10.98 -21.59
N GLY A 304 38.92 -10.77 -22.86
CA GLY A 304 40.07 -11.40 -23.53
C GLY A 304 41.34 -10.57 -23.41
N SER A 305 42.42 -11.06 -24.01
CA SER A 305 43.67 -10.29 -24.22
C SER A 305 43.94 -10.20 -25.72
N LEU A 306 44.54 -9.10 -26.17
CA LEU A 306 44.97 -8.93 -27.56
C LEU A 306 46.46 -8.58 -27.60
N ARG A 307 47.24 -9.36 -28.34
CA ARG A 307 48.64 -9.07 -28.65
C ARG A 307 48.80 -8.82 -30.15
N VAL A 308 49.22 -7.61 -30.50
CA VAL A 308 49.42 -7.16 -31.89
C VAL A 308 50.92 -7.04 -32.17
N ILE A 309 51.38 -7.69 -33.23
CA ILE A 309 52.78 -7.69 -33.67
C ILE A 309 52.81 -7.32 -35.15
N THR A 310 53.78 -6.52 -35.56
CA THR A 310 54.04 -6.25 -36.97
C THR A 310 55.48 -6.53 -37.35
N PHE A 311 55.68 -6.79 -38.64
CA PHE A 311 56.98 -6.73 -39.28
C PHE A 311 56.92 -5.80 -40.50
N PRO A 312 57.71 -4.71 -40.55
CA PRO A 312 58.62 -4.24 -39.49
C PRO A 312 57.89 -3.81 -38.19
N PRO A 313 58.58 -3.75 -37.02
CA PRO A 313 57.98 -3.31 -35.76
C PRO A 313 57.67 -1.80 -35.75
N ASP A 314 57.17 -1.26 -34.62
CA ASP A 314 56.81 0.16 -34.42
C ASP A 314 55.64 0.71 -35.25
N ALA A 315 54.79 -0.16 -35.81
CA ALA A 315 53.54 0.24 -36.43
C ALA A 315 52.56 0.82 -35.40
N ILE A 316 51.88 1.91 -35.77
CA ILE A 316 50.77 2.50 -35.02
C ILE A 316 49.57 1.56 -35.10
N VAL A 317 49.00 1.20 -33.96
CA VAL A 317 47.87 0.29 -33.81
C VAL A 317 46.61 1.10 -33.52
N TYR A 318 45.55 0.82 -34.27
CA TYR A 318 44.21 1.34 -34.06
C TYR A 318 43.27 0.17 -33.74
N LEU A 319 42.50 0.30 -32.66
CA LEU A 319 41.42 -0.61 -32.25
C LEU A 319 40.10 0.12 -32.44
N ASP A 320 39.24 -0.38 -33.33
CA ASP A 320 37.97 0.24 -33.73
C ASP A 320 38.10 1.73 -34.08
N GLY A 321 39.17 2.07 -34.78
CA GLY A 321 39.46 3.44 -35.23
C GLY A 321 40.17 4.33 -34.22
N VAL A 322 40.30 3.93 -32.95
CA VAL A 322 41.03 4.68 -31.91
C VAL A 322 42.48 4.22 -31.85
N GLU A 323 43.43 5.16 -31.88
CA GLU A 323 44.86 4.85 -31.69
C GLU A 323 45.11 4.36 -30.26
N VAL A 324 45.68 3.16 -30.12
CA VAL A 324 45.90 2.49 -28.83
C VAL A 324 47.37 2.31 -28.48
N GLY A 325 48.29 2.56 -29.42
CA GLY A 325 49.72 2.49 -29.18
C GLY A 325 50.50 2.02 -30.40
N LYS A 326 51.70 1.46 -30.18
CA LYS A 326 52.58 0.92 -31.22
C LYS A 326 52.96 -0.53 -30.96
N THR A 327 53.20 -1.30 -32.02
CA THR A 327 53.61 -2.72 -31.92
C THR A 327 55.08 -2.93 -31.54
N PRO A 328 55.43 -4.00 -30.80
CA PRO A 328 54.53 -5.01 -30.24
C PRO A 328 53.68 -4.44 -29.08
N LEU A 329 52.36 -4.67 -29.14
CA LEU A 329 51.40 -4.13 -28.17
C LEU A 329 50.58 -5.27 -27.57
N THR A 330 50.56 -5.37 -26.24
CA THR A 330 49.63 -6.24 -25.51
C THR A 330 48.61 -5.40 -24.77
N MET A 331 47.34 -5.63 -25.05
CA MET A 331 46.21 -5.01 -24.35
C MET A 331 45.49 -6.08 -23.52
N PRO A 332 45.72 -6.12 -22.19
CA PRO A 332 44.93 -6.96 -21.32
C PRO A 332 43.53 -6.38 -21.16
N LYS A 333 42.54 -7.25 -20.92
CA LYS A 333 41.15 -6.90 -20.62
C LYS A 333 40.36 -6.25 -21.77
N ILE A 334 40.38 -6.85 -22.96
CA ILE A 334 39.56 -6.43 -24.10
C ILE A 334 38.18 -7.09 -24.06
N THR A 335 37.11 -6.30 -24.24
CA THR A 335 35.74 -6.83 -24.36
C THR A 335 35.66 -7.86 -25.49
N PRO A 336 35.16 -9.08 -25.22
CA PRO A 336 34.99 -10.11 -26.23
C PRO A 336 34.07 -9.69 -27.37
N GLY A 337 34.30 -10.25 -28.55
CA GLY A 337 33.51 -9.97 -29.75
C GLY A 337 34.36 -9.63 -30.97
N SER A 338 33.70 -9.29 -32.07
CA SER A 338 34.40 -8.89 -33.31
C SER A 338 34.92 -7.47 -33.17
N ARG A 339 36.23 -7.30 -33.40
CA ARG A 339 36.95 -6.02 -33.30
C ARG A 339 37.74 -5.77 -34.57
N GLU A 340 37.84 -4.51 -34.96
CA GLU A 340 38.64 -4.11 -36.11
C GLU A 340 40.01 -3.61 -35.65
N ILE A 341 41.07 -4.24 -36.17
CA ILE A 341 42.44 -3.82 -35.93
C ILE A 341 43.02 -3.28 -37.22
N ARG A 342 43.49 -2.04 -37.17
CA ARG A 342 44.28 -1.43 -38.25
C ARG A 342 45.67 -1.14 -37.73
N VAL A 343 46.68 -1.48 -38.50
CA VAL A 343 48.07 -1.11 -38.23
C VAL A 343 48.60 -0.25 -39.37
N SER A 344 49.47 0.71 -39.07
CA SER A 344 50.06 1.60 -40.06
C SER A 344 51.45 2.05 -39.63
N ILE A 345 52.40 2.02 -40.57
CA ILE A 345 53.71 2.67 -40.41
C ILE A 345 53.72 3.89 -41.33
N PRO A 346 54.18 5.08 -40.89
CA PRO A 346 54.31 6.24 -41.77
C PRO A 346 55.15 5.89 -43.00
N ASN A 347 54.66 6.24 -44.19
CA ASN A 347 55.28 5.94 -45.50
C ASN A 347 55.27 4.44 -45.91
N PHE A 348 54.52 3.58 -45.23
CA PHE A 348 54.23 2.20 -45.61
C PHE A 348 52.72 2.00 -45.78
N ASP A 349 52.32 0.84 -46.29
CA ASP A 349 50.91 0.48 -46.37
C ASP A 349 50.31 0.26 -44.98
N SER A 350 49.02 0.57 -44.85
CA SER A 350 48.23 0.17 -43.68
C SER A 350 47.52 -1.14 -43.96
N SER A 351 47.41 -2.00 -42.95
CA SER A 351 46.65 -3.24 -43.05
C SER A 351 45.55 -3.27 -42.00
N THR A 352 44.39 -3.77 -42.39
CA THR A 352 43.21 -3.90 -41.52
C THR A 352 42.73 -5.33 -41.50
N LYS A 353 42.46 -5.86 -40.30
CA LYS A 353 41.87 -7.18 -40.09
C LYS A 353 40.76 -7.08 -39.04
N ARG A 354 39.67 -7.82 -39.25
CA ARG A 354 38.68 -8.09 -38.21
C ARG A 354 39.05 -9.37 -37.49
N ILE A 355 39.07 -9.31 -36.16
CA ILE A 355 39.34 -10.46 -35.29
C ILE A 355 38.19 -10.69 -34.33
N SER A 356 38.09 -11.91 -33.81
CA SER A 356 37.18 -12.22 -32.71
C SER A 356 38.00 -12.34 -31.43
N ILE A 357 37.78 -11.44 -30.48
CA ILE A 357 38.33 -11.54 -29.14
C ILE A 357 37.49 -12.54 -28.36
N ILE A 358 38.13 -13.58 -27.84
CA ILE A 358 37.47 -14.63 -27.06
C ILE A 358 37.75 -14.39 -25.58
N SER A 359 36.72 -14.53 -24.74
CA SER A 359 36.83 -14.44 -23.29
C SER A 359 37.93 -15.34 -22.73
N ASN A 360 38.70 -14.83 -21.76
CA ASN A 360 39.77 -15.54 -21.06
C ASN A 360 40.86 -16.15 -21.98
N LYS A 361 40.96 -15.68 -23.23
CA LYS A 361 41.99 -16.11 -24.17
C LYS A 361 42.80 -14.92 -24.65
N GLU A 362 44.10 -15.14 -24.85
CA GLU A 362 44.93 -14.22 -25.61
C GLU A 362 44.75 -14.48 -27.11
N THR A 363 44.35 -13.44 -27.83
CA THR A 363 44.31 -13.41 -29.29
C THR A 363 45.60 -12.76 -29.76
N VAL A 364 46.45 -13.53 -30.44
CA VAL A 364 47.68 -13.01 -31.05
C VAL A 364 47.42 -12.77 -32.53
N ILE A 365 47.75 -11.58 -33.01
CA ILE A 365 47.63 -11.22 -34.42
C ILE A 365 48.93 -10.62 -34.95
N GLU A 366 49.31 -11.10 -36.12
CA GLU A 366 50.50 -10.67 -36.82
C GLU A 366 50.14 -9.99 -38.15
N PHE A 367 50.86 -8.92 -38.44
CA PHE A 367 50.78 -8.17 -39.69
C PHE A 367 52.15 -8.11 -40.34
N LEU A 368 52.20 -8.49 -41.62
CA LEU A 368 53.35 -8.23 -42.48
C LEU A 368 52.99 -7.00 -43.31
N LEU A 369 53.75 -5.92 -43.13
CA LEU A 369 53.54 -4.67 -43.84
C LEU A 369 54.60 -4.57 -44.94
N GLY A 370 54.14 -4.62 -46.20
CA GLY A 370 54.94 -4.25 -47.36
C GLY A 370 55.02 -2.74 -47.52
N GLY A 371 55.98 -2.26 -48.28
CA GLY A 371 56.11 -0.84 -48.61
C GLY A 371 56.66 -0.67 -50.00
N ILE A 372 56.19 0.35 -50.71
CA ILE A 372 56.68 0.71 -52.03
C ILE A 372 57.95 1.57 -51.87
N ILE A 373 59.09 1.04 -52.29
CA ILE A 373 60.35 1.81 -52.34
C ILE A 373 60.35 2.66 -53.60
N ASN A 374 60.49 3.98 -53.43
CA ASN A 374 60.66 4.93 -54.53
C ASN A 374 62.15 5.22 -54.74
N PHE A 375 62.69 4.84 -55.89
CA PHE A 375 64.05 5.17 -56.30
C PHE A 375 64.01 6.40 -57.21
N THR A 376 64.72 7.47 -56.85
CA THR A 376 64.87 8.69 -57.67
C THR A 376 66.34 9.07 -57.80
N SER A 377 66.77 9.59 -58.95
CA SER A 377 68.16 10.07 -59.14
C SER A 377 68.22 11.30 -60.04
N VAL A 378 69.35 12.01 -59.95
CA VAL A 378 69.76 13.06 -60.90
C VAL A 378 71.20 12.73 -61.37
N PRO A 379 71.44 12.48 -62.67
CA PRO A 379 70.47 12.44 -63.77
C PRO A 379 69.44 11.32 -63.61
N ALA A 380 68.29 11.45 -64.27
CA ALA A 380 67.28 10.39 -64.35
C ALA A 380 67.78 9.23 -65.23
N ASN A 381 67.05 8.10 -65.21
CA ASN A 381 67.33 6.88 -65.96
C ASN A 381 68.57 6.09 -65.50
N VAL A 382 68.90 6.15 -64.20
CA VAL A 382 69.98 5.34 -63.62
C VAL A 382 69.46 3.94 -63.32
N GLN A 383 70.25 2.92 -63.66
CA GLN A 383 69.93 1.53 -63.36
C GLN A 383 69.86 1.28 -61.85
N VAL A 384 68.74 0.70 -61.41
CA VAL A 384 68.49 0.32 -60.04
C VAL A 384 68.67 -1.19 -59.91
N TYR A 385 69.47 -1.60 -58.94
CA TYR A 385 69.67 -2.99 -58.57
C TYR A 385 69.26 -3.19 -57.11
N LEU A 386 68.46 -4.22 -56.84
CA LEU A 386 68.09 -4.66 -55.49
C LEU A 386 68.65 -6.07 -55.27
N ASP A 387 69.47 -6.25 -54.24
CA ASP A 387 70.19 -7.50 -53.95
C ASP A 387 70.97 -8.06 -55.16
N GLY A 388 71.57 -7.18 -55.96
CA GLY A 388 72.34 -7.54 -57.16
C GLY A 388 71.48 -7.85 -58.40
N LYS A 389 70.14 -7.85 -58.29
CA LYS A 389 69.21 -8.03 -59.42
C LYS A 389 68.78 -6.68 -59.98
N TYR A 390 68.90 -6.50 -61.30
CA TYR A 390 68.38 -5.31 -61.98
C TYR A 390 66.86 -5.24 -61.86
N ILE A 391 66.34 -4.13 -61.33
CA ILE A 391 64.90 -3.92 -61.10
C ILE A 391 64.29 -2.77 -61.91
N GLY A 392 65.09 -1.93 -62.57
CA GLY A 392 64.58 -0.89 -63.48
C GLY A 392 65.46 0.35 -63.57
N LEU A 393 64.93 1.43 -64.14
CA LEU A 393 65.60 2.75 -64.23
C LEU A 393 64.88 3.76 -63.34
N THR A 394 65.60 4.68 -62.69
CA THR A 394 65.00 5.79 -61.93
C THR A 394 64.28 6.80 -62.84
N PRO A 395 63.12 7.37 -62.43
CA PRO A 395 62.38 7.05 -61.22
C PRO A 395 61.67 5.69 -61.32
N LEU A 396 61.85 4.85 -60.30
CA LEU A 396 61.29 3.49 -60.21
C LEU A 396 60.50 3.34 -58.91
N LYS A 397 59.36 2.66 -58.99
CA LYS A 397 58.60 2.15 -57.85
C LYS A 397 58.77 0.64 -57.79
N SER A 398 59.17 0.10 -56.65
CA SER A 398 59.22 -1.35 -56.41
C SER A 398 58.46 -1.67 -55.14
N ASP A 399 57.63 -2.72 -55.20
CA ASP A 399 56.99 -3.34 -54.04
C ASP A 399 57.98 -4.22 -53.25
#